data_AF-A0A968YQB6-F1
#
_entry.id   AF-A0A968YQB6-F1
#
_cell.length_a   1.000
_cell.length_b   1.000
_cell.length_c   1.000
_cell.angle_alpha   90.00
_cell.angle_beta   90.00
_cell.angle_gamma   90.00
#
_symmetry.space_group_name_H-M   'P 1'
#
loop_
_entity.id
_entity.type
_entity.pdbx_description
1 polymer ?
#
loop_
_entity_poly.entity_id
_entity_poly.type
_entity_poly.pdbx_seq_one_letter_code
_entity_poly.pdbx_strand_id
1 'polypeptide(L)'
;MKRTSRIPVQWVWAVVVICMLPSFLNLLGVDFGSPSQTLDISLPNMTKGKVIDVMHYTLSGSFTHTILEWSAFCTAIFAVILSLIHFYLKADIVTPIIGVALFSSGCMDAFHTLAADRLIQGVADNQNLIPFTWAICRLFNVLIMLGGTGFFLITQPGKWKRGISLVVLASLVCGVIAFWIVSVCAHSATLPKTIFPNSIVTRPWDVAPLLLFIFAGLVVFPRFYYKYPSLFSHALVISVIPQVATQLHMAFGSKMLFDNSFNVAHFLKIIAYLVPFLGLTLDYVRTYREEADTAKELKQAMGVFSSVLSESR
;
A
#
# COMPACT_ATOMS: atom_id res chain seq x y z
N MET A 1 11.81 14.74 28.13
CA MET A 1 12.13 13.45 27.49
C MET A 1 12.21 13.66 25.98
N LYS A 2 13.37 13.51 25.31
CA LYS A 2 13.46 13.60 23.83
C LYS A 2 12.65 12.45 23.22
N ARG A 3 11.41 12.72 22.81
CA ARG A 3 10.49 11.70 22.29
C ARG A 3 10.96 11.23 20.91
N THR A 4 11.27 9.94 20.79
CA THR A 4 11.89 9.33 19.60
C THR A 4 10.96 9.37 18.39
N SER A 5 11.49 9.71 17.21
CA SER A 5 10.80 9.60 15.92
C SER A 5 11.00 8.22 15.27
N ARG A 6 11.27 7.20 16.07
CA ARG A 6 11.53 5.84 15.61
C ARG A 6 10.41 4.93 16.08
N ILE A 7 9.93 4.11 15.16
CA ILE A 7 9.06 2.98 15.47
C ILE A 7 9.84 2.01 16.39
N PRO A 8 9.20 1.45 17.43
CA PRO A 8 9.82 0.48 18.33
C PRO A 8 10.43 -0.69 17.55
N VAL A 9 11.63 -1.13 17.95
CA VAL A 9 12.35 -2.21 17.24
C VAL A 9 11.56 -3.52 17.18
N GLN A 10 10.72 -3.79 18.17
CA GLN A 10 9.82 -4.95 18.21
C GLN A 10 8.87 -4.98 17.00
N TRP A 11 8.39 -3.82 16.56
CA TRP A 11 7.49 -3.72 15.41
C TRP A 11 8.25 -3.95 14.10
N VAL A 12 9.51 -3.50 14.02
CA VAL A 12 10.38 -3.78 12.86
C VAL A 12 10.59 -5.29 12.73
N TRP A 13 10.92 -5.97 13.83
CA TRP A 13 11.07 -7.42 13.84
C TRP A 13 9.76 -8.14 13.52
N ALA A 14 8.62 -7.66 14.00
CA ALA A 14 7.32 -8.23 13.63
C ALA A 14 7.07 -8.16 12.12
N VAL A 15 7.39 -7.03 11.47
CA VAL A 15 7.28 -6.91 10.00
C VAL A 15 8.22 -7.89 9.30
N VAL A 16 9.48 -8.00 9.74
CA VAL A 16 10.44 -8.96 9.17
C VAL A 16 9.93 -10.40 9.31
N VAL A 17 9.46 -10.78 10.49
CA VAL A 17 8.92 -12.13 10.75
C VAL A 17 7.71 -12.40 9.87
N ILE A 18 6.75 -11.46 9.76
CA ILE A 18 5.58 -11.61 8.90
C ILE A 18 5.97 -11.78 7.42
N CYS A 19 7.03 -11.10 6.96
CA CYS A 19 7.51 -11.24 5.57
C CYS A 19 8.20 -12.58 5.31
N MET A 20 8.92 -13.11 6.31
CA MET A 20 9.66 -14.37 6.17
C MET A 20 8.79 -15.61 6.45
N LEU A 21 7.73 -15.45 7.24
CA LEU A 21 6.90 -16.56 7.72
C LEU A 21 6.27 -17.39 6.58
N PRO A 22 5.67 -16.80 5.52
CA PRO A 22 5.13 -17.60 4.43
C PRO A 22 6.19 -18.45 3.73
N SER A 23 7.38 -17.89 3.50
CA SER A 23 8.50 -18.63 2.91
C SER A 23 8.97 -19.78 3.81
N PHE A 24 9.02 -19.55 5.13
CA PHE A 24 9.34 -20.62 6.09
C PHE A 24 8.28 -21.73 6.11
N LEU A 25 6.99 -21.38 6.10
CA LEU A 25 5.89 -22.35 6.05
C LEU A 25 5.89 -23.13 4.73
N ASN A 26 6.23 -22.48 3.60
CA ASN A 26 6.41 -23.16 2.32
C ASN A 26 7.51 -24.23 2.38
N LEU A 27 8.62 -23.98 3.11
CA LEU A 27 9.67 -24.99 3.32
C LEU A 27 9.17 -26.18 4.16
N LEU A 28 8.15 -25.98 5.00
CA LEU A 28 7.47 -27.05 5.75
C LEU A 28 6.37 -27.74 4.94
N GLY A 29 6.19 -27.39 3.66
CA GLY A 29 5.20 -27.99 2.77
C GLY A 29 3.81 -27.36 2.82
N VAL A 30 3.64 -26.21 3.49
CA VAL A 30 2.38 -25.45 3.43
C VAL A 30 2.25 -24.80 2.05
N ASP A 31 1.08 -24.94 1.44
CA ASP A 31 0.75 -24.28 0.17
C ASP A 31 -0.38 -23.25 0.39
N PHE A 32 -0.12 -21.99 0.04
CA PHE A 32 -1.10 -20.92 0.08
C PHE A 32 -1.81 -20.70 -1.26
N GLY A 33 -1.56 -21.55 -2.26
CA GLY A 33 -2.21 -21.49 -3.56
C GLY A 33 -3.70 -21.80 -3.48
N SER A 34 -4.46 -21.18 -4.37
CA SER A 34 -5.89 -21.45 -4.58
C SER A 34 -6.13 -21.82 -6.05
N PRO A 35 -5.52 -22.92 -6.53
CA PRO A 35 -5.61 -23.31 -7.94
C PRO A 35 -7.07 -23.62 -8.31
N SER A 36 -7.47 -23.20 -9.50
CA SER A 36 -8.77 -23.58 -10.06
C SER A 36 -8.85 -25.10 -10.20
N GLN A 37 -9.89 -25.70 -9.62
CA GLN A 37 -10.17 -27.12 -9.87
C GLN A 37 -10.58 -27.30 -11.33
N THR A 38 -9.88 -28.16 -12.07
CA THR A 38 -10.22 -28.50 -13.45
C THR A 38 -11.46 -29.38 -13.48
N LEU A 39 -12.48 -28.95 -14.24
CA LEU A 39 -13.70 -29.70 -14.49
C LEU A 39 -13.41 -30.92 -15.37
N ASP A 40 -13.41 -32.12 -14.78
CA ASP A 40 -13.34 -33.39 -15.50
C ASP A 40 -14.63 -34.20 -15.30
N ILE A 41 -15.78 -33.51 -15.37
CA ILE A 41 -17.11 -34.08 -15.10
C ILE A 41 -17.98 -33.99 -16.35
N SER A 42 -18.53 -35.12 -16.77
CA SER A 42 -19.51 -35.17 -17.84
C SER A 42 -20.76 -34.37 -17.46
N LEU A 43 -21.03 -33.31 -18.23
CA LEU A 43 -22.15 -32.38 -18.08
C LEU A 43 -23.59 -32.97 -18.13
N PRO A 44 -23.90 -34.14 -18.75
CA PRO A 44 -25.31 -34.46 -19.02
C PRO A 44 -26.18 -34.82 -17.80
N ASN A 45 -25.61 -35.06 -16.60
CA ASN A 45 -26.37 -35.52 -15.42
C ASN A 45 -26.18 -34.68 -14.15
N MET A 46 -25.73 -33.43 -14.25
CA MET A 46 -25.53 -32.56 -13.09
C MET A 46 -26.82 -31.84 -12.67
N THR A 47 -27.16 -31.89 -11.39
CA THR A 47 -28.22 -31.04 -10.82
C THR A 47 -27.77 -29.58 -10.82
N LYS A 48 -28.71 -28.63 -10.95
CA LYS A 48 -28.41 -27.18 -10.92
C LYS A 48 -27.57 -26.78 -9.70
N GLY A 49 -27.86 -27.33 -8.52
CA GLY A 49 -27.09 -27.07 -7.30
C GLY A 49 -25.64 -27.53 -7.39
N LYS A 50 -25.39 -28.69 -8.01
CA LYS A 50 -24.02 -29.23 -8.18
C LYS A 50 -23.21 -28.43 -9.21
N VAL A 51 -23.86 -27.89 -10.24
CA VAL A 51 -23.21 -26.95 -11.18
C VAL A 51 -22.76 -25.68 -10.46
N ILE A 52 -23.65 -25.08 -9.65
CA ILE A 52 -23.34 -23.88 -8.89
C ILE A 52 -22.19 -24.13 -7.91
N ASP A 53 -22.20 -25.25 -7.19
CA ASP A 53 -21.13 -25.61 -6.24
C ASP A 53 -19.77 -25.73 -6.94
N VAL A 54 -19.72 -26.42 -8.09
CA VAL A 54 -18.47 -26.54 -8.88
C VAL A 54 -17.99 -25.19 -9.42
N MET A 55 -18.90 -24.31 -9.84
CA MET A 55 -18.53 -22.94 -10.24
C MET A 55 -17.89 -22.17 -9.07
N HIS A 56 -18.39 -22.31 -7.84
CA HIS A 56 -17.79 -21.67 -6.67
C HIS A 56 -16.36 -22.17 -6.41
N TYR A 57 -16.12 -23.48 -6.45
CA TYR A 57 -14.76 -24.03 -6.30
C TYR A 57 -13.82 -23.58 -7.42
N THR A 58 -14.32 -23.49 -8.66
CA THR A 58 -13.53 -23.02 -9.81
C THR A 58 -13.10 -21.55 -9.63
N LEU A 59 -13.96 -20.73 -9.03
CA LEU A 59 -13.75 -19.30 -8.79
C LEU A 59 -13.07 -18.96 -7.46
N SER A 60 -12.78 -19.95 -6.60
CA SER A 60 -12.20 -19.73 -5.27
C SER A 60 -10.90 -18.90 -5.31
N GLY A 61 -10.06 -19.11 -6.33
CA GLY A 61 -8.87 -18.31 -6.57
C GLY A 61 -9.16 -16.82 -6.79
N SER A 62 -10.16 -16.52 -7.62
CA SER A 62 -10.63 -15.15 -7.85
C SER A 62 -11.13 -14.52 -6.56
N PHE A 63 -11.99 -15.19 -5.80
CA PHE A 63 -12.51 -14.65 -4.54
C PHE A 63 -11.41 -14.34 -3.52
N THR A 64 -10.42 -15.24 -3.40
CA THR A 64 -9.28 -15.03 -2.52
C THR A 64 -8.48 -13.80 -2.95
N HIS A 65 -8.19 -13.69 -4.24
CA HIS A 65 -7.53 -12.53 -4.83
C HIS A 65 -8.30 -11.23 -4.56
N THR A 66 -9.61 -11.19 -4.83
CA THR A 66 -10.47 -10.03 -4.58
C THR A 66 -10.41 -9.58 -3.12
N ILE A 67 -10.50 -10.51 -2.15
CA ILE A 67 -10.46 -10.17 -0.73
C ILE A 67 -9.11 -9.57 -0.33
N LEU A 68 -8.00 -10.16 -0.81
CA LEU A 68 -6.66 -9.67 -0.51
C LEU A 68 -6.42 -8.27 -1.09
N GLU A 69 -6.80 -8.08 -2.35
CA GLU A 69 -6.72 -6.81 -3.04
C GLU A 69 -7.57 -5.72 -2.36
N TRP A 70 -8.84 -6.03 -2.08
CA TRP A 70 -9.76 -5.08 -1.47
C TRP A 70 -9.31 -4.65 -0.07
N SER A 71 -8.72 -5.58 0.69
CA SER A 71 -8.13 -5.27 2.01
C SER A 71 -6.97 -4.26 1.92
N ALA A 72 -6.11 -4.39 0.89
CA ALA A 72 -5.05 -3.42 0.64
C ALA A 72 -5.63 -2.05 0.26
N PHE A 73 -6.65 -2.02 -0.61
CA PHE A 73 -7.33 -0.78 -0.99
C PHE A 73 -8.01 -0.08 0.21
N CYS A 74 -8.73 -0.82 1.05
CA CYS A 74 -9.31 -0.28 2.28
C CYS A 74 -8.25 0.34 3.19
N THR A 75 -7.09 -0.30 3.33
CA THR A 75 -5.97 0.24 4.11
C THR A 75 -5.48 1.57 3.53
N ALA A 76 -5.40 1.70 2.21
CA ALA A 76 -5.02 2.95 1.54
C ALA A 76 -6.04 4.08 1.77
N ILE A 77 -7.34 3.77 1.79
CA ILE A 77 -8.41 4.73 2.15
C ILE A 77 -8.20 5.25 3.58
N PHE A 78 -8.01 4.36 4.54
CA PHE A 78 -7.79 4.76 5.93
C PHE A 78 -6.50 5.58 6.08
N ALA A 79 -5.43 5.22 5.36
CA ALA A 79 -4.18 5.97 5.36
C ALA A 79 -4.36 7.41 4.87
N VAL A 80 -5.07 7.64 3.77
CA VAL A 80 -5.28 9.02 3.27
C VAL A 80 -6.20 9.83 4.18
N ILE A 81 -7.29 9.24 4.68
CA ILE A 81 -8.18 9.91 5.64
C ILE A 81 -7.38 10.36 6.86
N LEU A 82 -6.60 9.46 7.44
CA LEU A 82 -5.78 9.76 8.61
C LEU A 82 -4.69 10.79 8.30
N SER A 83 -4.10 10.74 7.10
CA SER A 83 -3.10 11.73 6.67
C SER A 83 -3.70 13.14 6.54
N LEU A 84 -4.94 13.26 6.09
CA LEU A 84 -5.67 14.53 5.97
C LEU A 84 -6.06 15.05 7.36
N ILE A 85 -6.53 14.18 8.26
CA ILE A 85 -6.80 14.55 9.65
C ILE A 85 -5.51 15.07 10.31
N HIS A 86 -4.38 14.38 10.11
CA HIS A 86 -3.09 14.79 10.64
C HIS A 86 -2.64 16.15 10.10
N PHE A 87 -2.89 16.41 8.81
CA PHE A 87 -2.67 17.72 8.20
C PHE A 87 -3.49 18.84 8.87
N TYR A 88 -4.77 18.60 9.15
CA TYR A 88 -5.62 19.59 9.83
C TYR A 88 -5.11 19.93 11.24
N LEU A 89 -4.54 18.96 11.96
CA LEU A 89 -4.00 19.18 13.30
C LEU A 89 -2.63 19.86 13.28
N LYS A 90 -1.69 19.37 12.47
CA LYS A 90 -0.27 19.79 12.52
C LYS A 90 0.11 20.84 11.47
N ALA A 91 -0.77 21.11 10.50
CA ALA A 91 -0.50 21.95 9.32
C ALA A 91 0.73 21.52 8.49
N ASP A 92 1.08 20.23 8.56
CA ASP A 92 2.21 19.61 7.88
C ASP A 92 1.78 18.96 6.57
N ILE A 93 2.14 19.56 5.44
CA ILE A 93 1.75 19.09 4.10
C ILE A 93 2.46 17.82 3.65
N VAL A 94 3.53 17.40 4.35
CA VAL A 94 4.31 16.23 3.96
C VAL A 94 3.46 14.97 4.06
N THR A 95 2.83 14.77 5.22
CA THR A 95 1.95 13.65 5.52
C THR A 95 0.82 13.45 4.49
N PRO A 96 -0.02 14.45 4.15
CA PRO A 96 -1.11 14.27 3.20
C PRO A 96 -0.64 14.05 1.77
N ILE A 97 0.49 14.60 1.33
CA ILE A 97 1.01 14.33 -0.03
C ILE A 97 1.40 12.86 -0.17
N ILE A 98 2.08 12.30 0.83
CA ILE A 98 2.40 10.87 0.82
C ILE A 98 1.13 10.03 1.00
N GLY A 99 0.16 10.48 1.79
CA GLY A 99 -1.15 9.83 1.90
C GLY A 99 -1.91 9.77 0.58
N VAL A 100 -1.90 10.86 -0.20
CA VAL A 100 -2.46 10.92 -1.56
C VAL A 100 -1.74 9.96 -2.49
N ALA A 101 -0.42 9.83 -2.39
CA ALA A 101 0.34 8.85 -3.18
C ALA A 101 -0.09 7.41 -2.84
N LEU A 102 -0.16 7.06 -1.55
CA LEU A 102 -0.63 5.74 -1.11
C LEU A 102 -2.07 5.46 -1.58
N PHE A 103 -2.97 6.42 -1.44
CA PHE A 103 -4.35 6.29 -1.90
C PHE A 103 -4.47 6.17 -3.41
N SER A 104 -3.73 6.97 -4.18
CA SER A 104 -3.70 6.88 -5.64
C SER A 104 -3.23 5.49 -6.09
N SER A 105 -2.22 4.94 -5.42
CA SER A 105 -1.80 3.55 -5.66
C SER A 105 -2.87 2.54 -5.24
N GLY A 106 -3.61 2.77 -4.16
CA GLY A 106 -4.74 1.92 -3.78
C GLY A 106 -5.88 1.96 -4.80
N CYS A 107 -6.19 3.12 -5.39
CA CYS A 107 -7.19 3.24 -6.45
C CYS A 107 -6.80 2.44 -7.71
N MET A 108 -5.51 2.41 -8.04
CA MET A 108 -4.98 1.56 -9.11
C MET A 108 -5.23 0.08 -8.83
N ASP A 109 -4.97 -0.36 -7.59
CA ASP A 109 -5.26 -1.73 -7.14
C ASP A 109 -6.77 -2.04 -7.18
N ALA A 110 -7.62 -1.10 -6.77
CA ALA A 110 -9.07 -1.25 -6.86
C ALA A 110 -9.54 -1.44 -8.31
N PHE A 111 -9.05 -0.59 -9.23
CA PHE A 111 -9.35 -0.76 -10.65
C PHE A 111 -8.88 -2.12 -11.17
N HIS A 112 -7.64 -2.50 -10.87
CA HIS A 112 -7.07 -3.80 -11.25
C HIS A 112 -7.98 -4.96 -10.80
N THR A 113 -8.45 -4.90 -9.56
CA THR A 113 -9.31 -5.93 -8.95
C THR A 113 -10.68 -5.98 -9.62
N LEU A 114 -11.32 -4.82 -9.81
CA LEU A 114 -12.61 -4.75 -10.47
C LEU A 114 -12.54 -5.22 -11.93
N ALA A 115 -11.43 -4.96 -12.62
CA ALA A 115 -11.18 -5.46 -13.96
C ALA A 115 -10.91 -6.97 -13.97
N ALA A 116 -10.13 -7.48 -13.01
CA ALA A 116 -9.87 -8.91 -12.82
C ALA A 116 -11.17 -9.70 -12.58
N ASP A 117 -12.09 -9.15 -11.80
CA ASP A 117 -13.40 -9.76 -11.50
C ASP A 117 -14.45 -9.49 -12.59
N ARG A 118 -14.08 -8.84 -13.70
CA ARG A 118 -14.96 -8.48 -14.82
C ARG A 118 -16.13 -7.56 -14.42
N LEU A 119 -16.03 -6.88 -13.28
CA LEU A 119 -16.95 -5.79 -12.89
C LEU A 119 -16.69 -4.52 -13.71
N ILE A 120 -15.45 -4.35 -14.15
CA ILE A 120 -15.09 -3.41 -15.22
C ILE A 120 -14.66 -4.24 -16.44
N GLN A 121 -15.26 -3.97 -17.60
CA GLN A 121 -14.94 -4.69 -18.82
C GLN A 121 -13.58 -4.22 -19.38
N GLY A 122 -12.62 -5.14 -19.43
CA GLY A 122 -11.37 -4.98 -20.18
C GLY A 122 -11.46 -5.70 -21.54
N VAL A 123 -10.77 -5.16 -22.55
CA VAL A 123 -10.72 -5.77 -23.89
C VAL A 123 -9.77 -6.99 -23.91
N ALA A 124 -8.67 -6.94 -23.16
CA ALA A 124 -7.71 -8.03 -23.06
C ALA A 124 -8.20 -9.16 -22.15
N ASP A 125 -7.74 -10.39 -22.42
CA ASP A 125 -8.00 -11.53 -21.55
C ASP A 125 -7.31 -11.40 -20.18
N ASN A 126 -7.97 -11.93 -19.14
CA ASN A 126 -7.51 -11.85 -17.75
C ASN A 126 -6.13 -12.49 -17.51
N GLN A 127 -5.74 -13.49 -18.31
CA GLN A 127 -4.41 -14.10 -18.19
C GLN A 127 -3.27 -13.12 -18.50
N ASN A 128 -3.54 -12.08 -19.31
CA ASN A 128 -2.57 -11.02 -19.59
C ASN A 128 -2.89 -9.74 -18.81
N LEU A 129 -4.19 -9.39 -18.69
CA LEU A 129 -4.64 -8.19 -18.01
C LEU A 129 -4.20 -8.18 -16.54
N ILE A 130 -4.49 -9.24 -15.77
CA ILE A 130 -4.20 -9.29 -14.33
C ILE A 130 -2.69 -9.15 -14.10
N PRO A 131 -1.82 -9.97 -14.71
CA PRO A 131 -0.39 -9.86 -14.47
C PRO A 131 0.24 -8.54 -14.91
N PHE A 132 -0.23 -7.97 -16.03
CA PHE A 132 0.28 -6.71 -16.55
C PHE A 132 -0.12 -5.52 -15.66
N THR A 133 -1.40 -5.43 -15.32
CA THR A 133 -1.92 -4.36 -14.48
C THR A 133 -1.37 -4.44 -13.06
N TRP A 134 -1.11 -5.65 -12.51
CA TRP A 134 -0.34 -5.81 -11.27
C TRP A 134 1.01 -5.10 -11.35
N ALA A 135 1.85 -5.44 -12.34
CA ALA A 135 3.20 -4.89 -12.45
C ALA A 135 3.18 -3.36 -12.61
N ILE A 136 2.23 -2.84 -13.39
CA ILE A 136 2.02 -1.40 -13.57
C ILE A 136 1.58 -0.73 -12.27
N CYS A 137 0.66 -1.31 -11.49
CA CYS A 137 0.22 -0.74 -10.22
C CYS A 137 1.40 -0.63 -9.24
N ARG A 138 2.28 -1.63 -9.20
CA ARG A 138 3.49 -1.63 -8.36
C ARG A 138 4.52 -0.60 -8.82
N LEU A 139 4.72 -0.49 -10.14
CA LEU A 139 5.60 0.53 -10.72
C LEU A 139 5.07 1.94 -10.45
N PHE A 140 3.78 2.16 -10.65
CA PHE A 140 3.12 3.43 -10.33
C PHE A 140 3.30 3.79 -8.86
N ASN A 141 3.06 2.84 -7.94
CA ASN A 141 3.24 3.02 -6.50
C ASN A 141 4.65 3.56 -6.17
N VAL A 142 5.69 2.85 -6.58
CA VAL A 142 7.06 3.26 -6.24
C VAL A 142 7.43 4.60 -6.88
N LEU A 143 6.98 4.85 -8.11
CA LEU A 143 7.28 6.11 -8.82
C LEU A 143 6.62 7.33 -8.17
N ILE A 144 5.33 7.25 -7.80
CA ILE A 144 4.65 8.38 -7.13
C ILE A 144 5.20 8.59 -5.71
N MET A 145 5.59 7.51 -5.02
CA MET A 145 6.23 7.61 -3.69
C MET A 145 7.62 8.25 -3.79
N LEU A 146 8.42 7.85 -4.78
CA LEU A 146 9.70 8.48 -5.10
C LEU A 146 9.53 9.94 -5.52
N GLY A 147 8.53 10.26 -6.33
CA GLY A 147 8.21 11.62 -6.74
C GLY A 147 7.81 12.50 -5.55
N GLY A 148 6.89 12.02 -4.70
CA GLY A 148 6.44 12.74 -3.51
C GLY A 148 7.54 12.96 -2.48
N THR A 149 8.26 11.89 -2.09
CA THR A 149 9.37 12.02 -1.13
C THR A 149 10.57 12.77 -1.71
N GLY A 150 10.88 12.56 -3.00
CA GLY A 150 11.94 13.26 -3.72
C GLY A 150 11.69 14.76 -3.84
N PHE A 151 10.46 15.19 -4.11
CA PHE A 151 10.06 16.60 -4.09
C PHE A 151 10.36 17.25 -2.72
N PHE A 152 10.12 16.55 -1.63
CA PHE A 152 10.45 17.04 -0.29
C PHE A 152 11.94 17.00 0.03
N LEU A 153 12.70 16.08 -0.56
CA LEU A 153 14.16 16.08 -0.43
C LEU A 153 14.82 17.30 -1.07
N ILE A 154 14.25 17.86 -2.14
CA ILE A 154 14.78 19.07 -2.80
C ILE A 154 14.21 20.38 -2.26
N THR A 155 13.03 20.37 -1.63
CA THR A 155 12.42 21.58 -1.07
C THR A 155 12.83 21.83 0.39
N GLN A 156 12.88 23.08 0.83
CA GLN A 156 13.22 23.37 2.23
C GLN A 156 12.05 23.09 3.18
N PRO A 157 12.29 22.49 4.36
CA PRO A 157 11.27 22.34 5.40
C PRO A 157 10.63 23.68 5.75
N GLY A 158 9.31 23.71 5.90
CA GLY A 158 8.59 24.92 6.31
C GLY A 158 8.17 25.88 5.20
N LYS A 159 8.69 25.75 3.97
CA LYS A 159 8.33 26.62 2.82
C LYS A 159 6.84 26.58 2.47
N TRP A 160 6.17 25.46 2.72
CA TRP A 160 4.80 25.20 2.28
C TRP A 160 3.85 24.83 3.43
N LYS A 161 4.10 25.34 4.65
CA LYS A 161 3.16 25.17 5.76
C LYS A 161 1.77 25.65 5.33
N ARG A 162 0.75 24.80 5.46
CA ARG A 162 -0.66 25.05 5.07
C ARG A 162 -0.98 25.15 3.57
N GLY A 163 -0.08 24.75 2.66
CA GLY A 163 -0.35 24.78 1.23
C GLY A 163 -1.31 23.68 0.74
N ILE A 164 -2.60 23.74 1.07
CA ILE A 164 -3.60 22.76 0.61
C ILE A 164 -3.64 22.65 -0.93
N SER A 165 -3.36 23.75 -1.63
CA SER A 165 -3.26 23.78 -3.10
C SER A 165 -2.25 22.76 -3.64
N LEU A 166 -1.17 22.48 -2.91
CA LEU A 166 -0.19 21.48 -3.32
C LEU A 166 -0.72 20.05 -3.15
N VAL A 167 -1.50 19.79 -2.10
CA VAL A 167 -2.18 18.50 -1.90
C VAL A 167 -3.21 18.28 -2.99
N VAL A 168 -4.00 19.30 -3.33
CA VAL A 168 -4.98 19.26 -4.43
C VAL A 168 -4.29 19.03 -5.76
N LEU A 169 -3.21 19.76 -6.05
CA LEU A 169 -2.43 19.60 -7.28
C LEU A 169 -1.84 18.19 -7.37
N ALA A 170 -1.24 17.68 -6.29
CA ALA A 170 -0.69 16.33 -6.25
C ALA A 170 -1.79 15.27 -6.48
N SER A 171 -2.97 15.46 -5.88
CA SER A 171 -4.13 14.58 -6.07
C SER A 171 -4.62 14.59 -7.52
N LEU A 172 -4.72 15.78 -8.13
CA LEU A 172 -5.12 15.92 -9.53
C LEU A 172 -4.11 15.26 -10.47
N VAL A 173 -2.81 15.53 -10.29
CA VAL A 173 -1.75 14.93 -11.11
C VAL A 173 -1.73 13.41 -10.98
N CYS A 174 -1.77 12.88 -9.76
CA CYS A 174 -1.79 11.44 -9.53
C CYS A 174 -3.07 10.81 -10.12
N GLY A 175 -4.23 11.46 -9.94
CA GLY A 175 -5.51 10.99 -10.46
C GLY A 175 -5.57 10.97 -11.99
N VAL A 176 -5.07 12.01 -12.67
CA VAL A 176 -5.00 12.07 -14.14
C VAL A 176 -4.07 10.98 -14.68
N ILE A 177 -2.89 10.81 -14.08
CA ILE A 177 -1.95 9.76 -14.51
C ILE A 177 -2.56 8.37 -14.28
N ALA A 178 -3.15 8.13 -13.11
CA ALA A 178 -3.81 6.85 -12.80
C ALA A 178 -4.95 6.57 -13.80
N PHE A 179 -5.83 7.53 -14.03
CA PHE A 179 -6.92 7.41 -15.01
C PHE A 179 -6.39 7.12 -16.41
N TRP A 180 -5.33 7.80 -16.85
CA TRP A 180 -4.73 7.57 -18.16
C TRP A 180 -4.19 6.14 -18.28
N ILE A 181 -3.42 5.66 -17.29
CA ILE A 181 -2.89 4.29 -17.26
C ILE A 181 -4.03 3.26 -17.31
N VAL A 182 -5.04 3.46 -16.45
CA VAL A 182 -6.24 2.62 -16.37
C VAL A 182 -6.95 2.55 -17.71
N SER A 183 -7.19 3.70 -18.35
CA SER A 183 -7.87 3.80 -19.63
C SER A 183 -7.11 3.07 -20.73
N VAL A 184 -5.79 3.24 -20.79
CA VAL A 184 -4.93 2.51 -21.75
C VAL A 184 -5.02 1.00 -21.51
N CYS A 185 -4.92 0.54 -20.26
CA CYS A 185 -4.98 -0.90 -19.96
C CYS A 185 -6.35 -1.51 -20.28
N ALA A 186 -7.44 -0.79 -19.99
CA ALA A 186 -8.80 -1.28 -20.22
C ALA A 186 -9.14 -1.44 -21.71
N HIS A 187 -8.69 -0.51 -22.56
CA HIS A 187 -9.03 -0.49 -23.99
C HIS A 187 -8.00 -1.18 -24.90
N SER A 188 -6.85 -1.60 -24.35
CA SER A 188 -5.83 -2.29 -25.13
C SER A 188 -6.24 -3.75 -25.39
N ALA A 189 -6.45 -4.10 -26.66
CA ALA A 189 -6.80 -5.48 -27.05
C ALA A 189 -5.62 -6.46 -26.91
N THR A 190 -4.39 -5.96 -27.00
CA THR A 190 -3.18 -6.77 -26.84
C THR A 190 -2.31 -6.14 -25.75
N LEU A 191 -2.00 -6.94 -24.75
CA LEU A 191 -1.10 -6.57 -23.66
C LEU A 191 0.15 -7.44 -23.73
N PRO A 192 1.32 -6.91 -23.32
CA PRO A 192 2.55 -7.69 -23.27
C PRO A 192 2.37 -8.95 -22.44
N LYS A 193 2.95 -10.06 -22.90
CA LYS A 193 3.09 -11.26 -22.07
C LYS A 193 4.04 -10.96 -20.92
N THR A 194 3.57 -11.18 -19.69
CA THR A 194 4.32 -10.86 -18.47
C THR A 194 4.69 -12.09 -17.63
N ILE A 195 4.11 -13.25 -17.91
CA ILE A 195 4.42 -14.52 -17.23
C ILE A 195 5.17 -15.46 -18.16
N PHE A 196 6.30 -15.99 -17.68
CA PHE A 196 7.19 -16.94 -18.34
C PHE A 196 7.52 -18.10 -17.39
N PRO A 197 6.66 -19.12 -17.27
CA PRO A 197 6.73 -20.15 -16.22
C PRO A 197 8.03 -20.97 -16.19
N ASN A 198 8.69 -21.09 -17.35
CA ASN A 198 9.90 -21.89 -17.55
C ASN A 198 11.19 -21.07 -17.40
N SER A 199 11.08 -19.77 -17.10
CA SER A 199 12.22 -18.88 -16.88
C SER A 199 12.59 -18.81 -15.40
N ILE A 200 13.87 -18.53 -15.09
CA ILE A 200 14.32 -18.24 -13.71
C ILE A 200 13.61 -17.00 -13.16
N VAL A 201 13.50 -15.96 -14.00
CA VAL A 201 12.65 -14.79 -13.74
C VAL A 201 11.32 -15.06 -14.42
N THR A 202 10.35 -15.52 -13.63
CA THR A 202 9.04 -15.92 -14.13
C THR A 202 8.21 -14.72 -14.53
N ARG A 203 8.43 -13.56 -13.89
CA ARG A 203 7.71 -12.32 -14.16
C ARG A 203 8.66 -11.13 -14.27
N PRO A 204 9.32 -10.93 -15.43
CA PRO A 204 10.37 -9.93 -15.58
C PRO A 204 9.90 -8.48 -15.38
N TRP A 205 8.62 -8.21 -15.62
CA TRP A 205 8.03 -6.89 -15.40
C TRP A 205 7.98 -6.50 -13.92
N ASP A 206 7.97 -7.47 -13.01
CA ASP A 206 7.99 -7.26 -11.55
C ASP A 206 9.43 -6.95 -11.03
N VAL A 207 10.47 -7.14 -11.84
CA VAL A 207 11.86 -6.79 -11.46
C VAL A 207 12.08 -5.29 -11.42
N ALA A 208 11.45 -4.52 -12.32
CA ALA A 208 11.56 -3.07 -12.32
C ALA A 208 11.06 -2.43 -11.01
N PRO A 209 9.82 -2.70 -10.53
CA PRO A 209 9.38 -2.19 -9.24
C PRO A 209 10.23 -2.74 -8.08
N LEU A 210 10.70 -3.99 -8.14
CA LEU A 210 11.62 -4.55 -7.12
C LEU A 210 12.87 -3.67 -6.94
N LEU A 211 13.59 -3.40 -8.04
CA LEU A 211 14.81 -2.60 -8.01
C LEU A 211 14.54 -1.17 -7.53
N LEU A 212 13.42 -0.58 -7.95
CA LEU A 212 13.03 0.75 -7.51
C LEU A 212 12.66 0.80 -6.03
N PHE A 213 11.99 -0.23 -5.48
CA PHE A 213 11.71 -0.29 -4.04
C PHE A 213 12.98 -0.47 -3.22
N ILE A 214 13.93 -1.28 -3.68
CA ILE A 214 15.26 -1.41 -3.05
C ILE A 214 15.96 -0.04 -3.06
N PHE A 215 15.99 0.65 -4.20
CA PHE A 215 16.56 1.99 -4.29
C PHE A 215 15.84 2.98 -3.37
N ALA A 216 14.51 2.96 -3.33
CA ALA A 216 13.72 3.80 -2.44
C ALA A 216 14.10 3.57 -0.97
N GLY A 217 14.20 2.31 -0.52
CA GLY A 217 14.50 1.99 0.87
C GLY A 217 15.95 2.14 1.30
N LEU A 218 16.90 2.02 0.40
CA LEU A 218 18.32 2.22 0.72
C LEU A 218 18.75 3.69 0.60
N VAL A 219 18.10 4.46 -0.26
CA VAL A 219 18.59 5.78 -0.67
C VAL A 219 17.60 6.89 -0.33
N VAL A 220 16.37 6.81 -0.84
CA VAL A 220 15.43 7.94 -0.83
C VAL A 220 14.70 8.06 0.50
N PHE A 221 14.05 7.00 0.97
CA PHE A 221 13.27 7.00 2.21
C PHE A 221 14.12 7.23 3.46
N PRO A 222 15.35 6.66 3.61
CA PRO A 222 16.22 7.01 4.72
C PRO A 222 16.57 8.49 4.74
N ARG A 223 16.97 9.07 3.59
CA ARG A 223 17.26 10.51 3.48
C ARG A 223 16.04 11.36 3.80
N PHE A 224 14.86 10.93 3.35
CA PHE A 224 13.62 11.61 3.63
C PHE A 224 13.30 11.57 5.13
N TYR A 225 13.46 10.41 5.78
CA TYR A 225 13.32 10.25 7.22
C TYR A 225 14.29 11.15 8.01
N TYR A 226 15.56 11.23 7.60
CA TYR A 226 16.53 12.13 8.24
C TYR A 226 16.12 13.61 8.14
N LYS A 227 15.54 14.02 7.02
CA LYS A 227 15.12 15.40 6.78
C LYS A 227 13.78 15.76 7.43
N TYR A 228 12.84 14.81 7.46
CA TYR A 228 11.49 14.96 8.02
C TYR A 228 11.23 13.84 9.05
N PRO A 229 11.87 13.89 10.23
CA PRO A 229 11.77 12.79 11.20
C PRO A 229 10.40 12.71 11.84
N SER A 230 9.71 11.58 11.63
CA SER A 230 8.44 11.23 12.28
C SER A 230 8.26 9.71 12.34
N LEU A 231 7.28 9.20 13.10
CA LEU A 231 7.01 7.76 13.11
C LEU A 231 6.52 7.30 11.74
N PHE A 232 5.75 8.12 11.04
CA PHE A 232 5.32 7.87 9.68
C PHE A 232 6.49 7.79 8.68
N SER A 233 7.41 8.75 8.67
CA SER A 233 8.54 8.69 7.73
C SER A 233 9.50 7.54 8.03
N HIS A 234 9.63 7.11 9.29
CA HIS A 234 10.32 5.87 9.63
C HIS A 234 9.55 4.62 9.15
N ALA A 235 8.22 4.64 9.23
CA ALA A 235 7.37 3.58 8.71
C ALA A 235 7.54 3.38 7.20
N LEU A 236 7.74 4.47 6.44
CA LEU A 236 8.04 4.37 5.00
C LEU A 236 9.34 3.61 4.73
N VAL A 237 10.36 3.77 5.56
CA VAL A 237 11.60 2.98 5.44
C VAL A 237 11.31 1.50 5.71
N ILE A 238 10.56 1.21 6.77
CA ILE A 238 10.22 -0.16 7.17
C ILE A 238 9.30 -0.83 6.14
N SER A 239 8.39 -0.09 5.51
CA SER A 239 7.44 -0.64 4.54
C SER A 239 8.11 -1.16 3.27
N VAL A 240 9.37 -0.80 3.02
CA VAL A 240 10.15 -1.37 1.92
C VAL A 240 10.38 -2.87 2.11
N ILE A 241 10.46 -3.37 3.36
CA ILE A 241 10.66 -4.80 3.65
C ILE A 241 9.53 -5.65 3.02
N PRO A 242 8.24 -5.42 3.35
CA PRO A 242 7.15 -6.16 2.70
C PRO A 242 7.00 -5.82 1.21
N GLN A 243 7.32 -4.61 0.75
CA GLN A 243 7.28 -4.29 -0.69
C GLN A 243 8.30 -5.13 -1.48
N VAL A 244 9.52 -5.25 -0.99
CA VAL A 244 10.58 -6.07 -1.61
C VAL A 244 10.20 -7.54 -1.54
N ALA A 245 9.75 -8.04 -0.38
CA ALA A 245 9.31 -9.43 -0.25
C ALA A 245 8.15 -9.77 -1.20
N THR A 246 7.17 -8.86 -1.33
CA THR A 246 6.08 -8.96 -2.31
C THR A 246 6.61 -9.13 -3.72
N GLN A 247 7.54 -8.27 -4.15
CA GLN A 247 8.09 -8.34 -5.51
C GLN A 247 9.00 -9.55 -5.73
N LEU A 248 9.70 -10.03 -4.70
CA LEU A 248 10.48 -11.27 -4.79
C LEU A 248 9.58 -12.48 -5.05
N HIS A 249 8.47 -12.60 -4.32
CA HIS A 249 7.48 -13.65 -4.55
C HIS A 249 6.88 -13.56 -5.96
N MET A 250 6.60 -12.37 -6.47
CA MET A 250 6.09 -12.22 -7.83
C MET A 250 7.14 -12.52 -8.91
N ALA A 251 8.28 -11.83 -8.87
CA ALA A 251 9.29 -11.89 -9.94
C ALA A 251 9.93 -13.29 -10.11
N PHE A 252 10.08 -14.05 -9.02
CA PHE A 252 10.81 -15.32 -8.99
C PHE A 252 9.97 -16.52 -8.54
N GLY A 253 8.90 -16.30 -7.76
CA GLY A 253 8.11 -17.38 -7.18
C GLY A 253 6.87 -17.74 -8.00
N SER A 254 6.07 -16.75 -8.37
CA SER A 254 4.79 -16.96 -9.04
C SER A 254 4.96 -17.27 -10.52
N LYS A 255 4.35 -18.36 -10.97
CA LYS A 255 4.36 -18.88 -12.35
C LYS A 255 2.99 -18.86 -13.00
N MET A 256 1.92 -18.70 -12.23
CA MET A 256 0.55 -18.61 -12.74
C MET A 256 -0.33 -17.82 -11.77
N LEU A 257 -1.54 -17.47 -12.23
CA LEU A 257 -2.52 -16.83 -11.36
C LEU A 257 -2.94 -17.76 -10.22
N PHE A 258 -3.12 -17.18 -9.03
CA PHE A 258 -3.60 -17.87 -7.82
C PHE A 258 -2.72 -19.00 -7.30
N ASP A 259 -1.46 -19.09 -7.75
CA ASP A 259 -0.49 -20.00 -7.14
C ASP A 259 -0.03 -19.52 -5.77
N ASN A 260 0.77 -20.35 -5.10
CA ASN A 260 1.29 -20.09 -3.76
C ASN A 260 1.92 -18.69 -3.64
N SER A 261 2.92 -18.40 -4.46
CA SER A 261 3.66 -17.14 -4.38
C SER A 261 2.82 -15.94 -4.81
N PHE A 262 1.86 -16.13 -5.71
CA PHE A 262 0.86 -15.13 -6.06
C PHE A 262 0.07 -14.70 -4.82
N ASN A 263 -0.55 -15.65 -4.12
CA ASN A 263 -1.36 -15.34 -2.94
C ASN A 263 -0.53 -14.75 -1.79
N VAL A 264 0.67 -15.29 -1.56
CA VAL A 264 1.61 -14.73 -0.57
C VAL A 264 1.98 -13.29 -0.91
N ALA A 265 2.29 -12.97 -2.17
CA ALA A 265 2.61 -11.61 -2.58
C ALA A 265 1.43 -10.64 -2.32
N HIS A 266 0.20 -11.05 -2.60
CA HIS A 266 -0.99 -10.23 -2.34
C HIS A 266 -1.21 -10.00 -0.85
N PHE A 267 -0.96 -11.02 0.00
CA PHE A 267 -0.95 -10.86 1.44
C PHE A 267 0.13 -9.86 1.92
N LEU A 268 1.37 -10.03 1.48
CA LEU A 268 2.49 -9.15 1.86
C LEU A 268 2.28 -7.70 1.38
N LYS A 269 1.57 -7.52 0.26
CA LYS A 269 1.14 -6.21 -0.20
C LYS A 269 0.26 -5.51 0.84
N ILE A 270 -0.69 -6.21 1.46
CA ILE A 270 -1.52 -5.63 2.53
C ILE A 270 -0.63 -5.13 3.67
N ILE A 271 0.36 -5.94 4.08
CA ILE A 271 1.34 -5.56 5.11
C ILE A 271 2.11 -4.30 4.69
N ALA A 272 2.47 -4.18 3.41
CA ALA A 272 3.14 -2.98 2.89
C ALA A 272 2.31 -1.69 3.00
N TYR A 273 0.97 -1.77 2.93
CA TYR A 273 0.09 -0.62 3.21
C TYR A 273 -0.17 -0.42 4.70
N LEU A 274 -0.22 -1.50 5.50
CA LEU A 274 -0.46 -1.43 6.94
C LEU A 274 0.69 -0.75 7.68
N VAL A 275 1.94 -1.02 7.31
CA VAL A 275 3.11 -0.40 7.97
C VAL A 275 3.05 1.14 7.97
N PRO A 276 2.90 1.84 6.83
CA PRO A 276 2.79 3.29 6.82
C PRO A 276 1.49 3.78 7.49
N PHE A 277 0.37 3.06 7.35
CA PHE A 277 -0.87 3.37 8.07
C PHE A 277 -0.69 3.36 9.60
N LEU A 278 0.00 2.35 10.12
CA LEU A 278 0.33 2.26 11.54
C LEU A 278 1.29 3.39 11.96
N GLY A 279 2.27 3.72 11.11
CA GLY A 279 3.12 4.89 11.31
C GLY A 279 2.33 6.19 11.45
N LEU A 280 1.33 6.41 10.58
CA LEU A 280 0.42 7.56 10.66
C LEU A 280 -0.43 7.53 11.93
N THR A 281 -0.92 6.35 12.34
CA THR A 281 -1.74 6.21 13.55
C THR A 281 -0.93 6.54 14.79
N LEU A 282 0.31 6.08 14.88
CA LEU A 282 1.19 6.42 15.99
C LEU A 282 1.55 7.91 16.01
N ASP A 283 1.82 8.50 14.83
CA ASP A 283 2.05 9.95 14.73
C ASP A 283 0.80 10.74 15.14
N TYR A 284 -0.40 10.31 14.73
CA TYR A 284 -1.67 10.92 15.13
C TYR A 284 -1.91 10.84 16.64
N VAL A 285 -1.77 9.65 17.24
CA VAL A 285 -1.92 9.46 18.70
C VAL A 285 -0.93 10.34 19.46
N ARG A 286 0.31 10.46 18.96
CA ARG A 286 1.32 11.31 19.56
C ARG A 286 0.93 12.79 19.47
N THR A 287 0.54 13.26 18.29
CA THR A 287 0.11 14.65 18.09
C THR A 287 -1.10 15.00 18.96
N TYR A 288 -2.08 14.11 19.05
CA TYR A 288 -3.25 14.32 19.91
C TYR A 288 -2.89 14.44 21.40
N ARG A 289 -1.99 13.60 21.90
CA ARG A 289 -1.50 13.70 23.30
C ARG A 289 -0.75 15.00 23.54
N GLU A 290 0.07 15.43 22.58
CA GLU A 290 0.83 16.70 22.68
C GLU A 290 -0.11 17.91 22.74
N GLU A 291 -1.16 17.94 21.93
CA GLU A 291 -2.21 18.97 21.99
C GLU A 291 -2.96 18.95 23.34
N ALA A 292 -3.33 17.77 23.84
CA ALA A 292 -4.02 17.63 25.12
C ALA A 292 -3.17 18.07 26.32
N ASP A 293 -1.88 17.70 26.34
CA ASP A 293 -0.92 18.13 27.36
C ASP A 293 -0.76 19.66 27.33
N THR A 294 -0.59 20.24 26.13
CA THR A 294 -0.44 21.70 25.94
C THR A 294 -1.70 22.47 26.39
N ALA A 295 -2.89 21.96 26.06
CA ALA A 295 -4.15 22.57 26.48
C ALA A 295 -4.31 22.54 28.02
N LYS A 296 -3.86 21.47 28.67
CA LYS A 296 -3.87 21.36 30.14
C LYS A 296 -2.91 22.35 30.79
N GLU A 297 -1.69 22.47 30.27
CA GLU A 297 -0.70 23.45 30.74
C GLU A 297 -1.20 24.89 30.57
N LEU A 298 -1.81 25.21 29.42
CA LEU A 298 -2.40 26.53 29.18
C LEU A 298 -3.53 26.85 30.17
N LYS A 299 -4.42 25.88 30.44
CA LYS A 299 -5.50 26.06 31.42
C LYS A 299 -4.95 26.29 32.83
N GLN A 300 -3.90 25.58 33.21
CA GLN A 300 -3.23 25.78 34.50
C GLN A 300 -2.59 27.17 34.59
N ALA A 301 -1.88 27.61 33.54
CA ALA A 301 -1.27 28.93 33.49
C ALA A 301 -2.31 30.06 33.54
N MET A 302 -3.42 29.93 32.81
CA MET A 302 -4.54 30.88 32.87
C MET A 302 -5.20 30.92 34.26
N GLY A 303 -5.34 29.76 34.92
CA GLY A 303 -5.86 29.68 36.29
C GLY A 303 -4.99 30.44 37.28
N VAL A 304 -3.68 30.21 37.26
CA VAL A 304 -2.71 30.94 38.11
C VAL A 304 -2.71 32.44 37.81
N PHE A 305 -2.76 32.83 36.53
CA PHE A 305 -2.84 34.24 36.17
C PHE A 305 -4.12 34.90 36.69
N SER A 306 -5.26 34.20 36.62
CA SER A 306 -6.54 34.71 37.12
C SER A 306 -6.57 34.87 38.65
N SER A 307 -5.94 33.96 39.40
CA SER A 307 -5.87 34.07 40.87
C SER A 307 -5.00 35.25 41.32
N VAL A 308 -3.87 35.47 40.64
CA VAL A 308 -3.00 36.63 40.90
C VAL A 308 -3.75 37.95 40.65
N LEU A 309 -4.52 38.03 39.57
CA LEU A 309 -5.32 39.24 39.30
C LEU A 309 -6.42 39.48 40.33
N SER A 310 -7.05 38.42 40.86
CA SER A 310 -8.07 38.56 41.89
C SER A 310 -7.52 38.95 43.27
N GLU A 311 -6.29 38.55 43.61
CA GLU A 311 -5.63 38.95 44.88
C GLU A 311 -5.08 40.39 44.82
N SER A 312 -4.91 40.96 43.63
CA SER A 312 -4.41 42.32 43.42
C SER A 312 -5.47 43.42 43.45
N ARG A 313 -6.75 43.08 43.68
CA ARG A 313 -7.88 44.01 43.86
C ARG A 313 -8.35 44.02 45.30
#